data_AF-J6DP03-F1
#
_entry.id   AF-J6DP03-F1
#
_cell.length_a   1.000
_cell.length_b   1.000
_cell.length_c   1.000
_cell.angle_alpha   90.00
_cell.angle_beta   90.00
_cell.angle_gamma   90.00
#
_symmetry.space_group_name_H-M   'P 1'
#
loop_
_entity.id
_entity.type
_entity.pdbx_description
1 polymer ?
#
loop_
_entity_poly.entity_id
_entity_poly.type
_entity_poly.pdbx_seq_one_letter_code
_entity_poly.pdbx_strand_id
1 'polypeptide(L)'
;MDSAASPDTSRIRIEPIAAAHVDSFHNALDVVAREKKYLSMLEAAPLPQMREFVMGMIAKGNPQFVATAEDQVVGWCDIRTG
;
A
#
# COMPACT_ATOMS: atom_id res chain seq x y z
N MET A 1 -1.48 -18.59 -24.72
CA MET A 1 -0.69 -17.36 -24.59
C MET A 1 -1.64 -16.32 -24.02
N ASP A 2 -1.74 -16.26 -22.70
CA ASP A 2 -2.63 -15.31 -22.04
C ASP A 2 -1.99 -13.93 -22.15
N SER A 3 -2.58 -13.11 -23.02
CA SER A 3 -2.26 -11.69 -23.09
C SER A 3 -2.74 -11.08 -21.78
N ALA A 4 -1.81 -10.76 -20.88
CA ALA A 4 -2.11 -10.03 -19.66
C ALA A 4 -2.77 -8.70 -20.06
N ALA A 5 -4.10 -8.64 -19.99
CA ALA A 5 -4.83 -7.41 -20.15
C ALA A 5 -4.27 -6.43 -19.12
N SER A 6 -3.83 -5.25 -19.57
CA SER A 6 -3.46 -4.19 -18.65
C SER A 6 -4.64 -3.94 -17.72
N PRO A 7 -4.41 -3.83 -16.40
CA PRO A 7 -5.50 -3.55 -15.47
C PRO A 7 -6.20 -2.29 -15.96
N ASP A 8 -7.53 -2.35 -16.07
CA ASP A 8 -8.34 -1.22 -16.46
C ASP A 8 -8.17 -0.11 -15.42
N THR A 9 -7.28 0.84 -15.72
CA THR A 9 -6.96 1.94 -14.81
C THR A 9 -8.13 2.89 -14.62
N SER A 10 -9.19 2.77 -15.42
CA SER A 10 -10.38 3.62 -15.33
C SER A 10 -11.19 3.42 -14.03
N ARG A 11 -10.86 2.41 -13.21
CA ARG A 11 -11.45 2.19 -11.88
C ARG A 11 -10.51 2.42 -10.69
N ILE A 12 -9.32 3.00 -10.90
CA ILE A 12 -8.43 3.32 -9.79
C ILE A 12 -8.98 4.51 -9.00
N ARG A 13 -9.13 4.34 -7.68
CA ARG A 13 -9.41 5.44 -6.76
C ARG A 13 -8.16 5.76 -5.97
N ILE A 14 -7.88 7.04 -5.77
CA ILE A 14 -6.83 7.50 -4.86
C ILE A 14 -7.51 8.07 -3.63
N GLU A 15 -7.24 7.51 -2.47
CA GLU A 15 -7.89 7.89 -1.22
C GLU A 15 -6.91 7.88 -0.05
N PRO A 16 -7.15 8.69 1.01
CA PRO A 16 -6.38 8.60 2.25
C PRO A 16 -6.43 7.16 2.79
N ILE A 17 -5.30 6.70 3.34
CA ILE A 17 -5.30 5.39 3.96
C ILE A 17 -6.24 5.35 5.17
N ALA A 18 -6.85 4.19 5.40
CA ALA A 18 -7.71 3.93 6.54
C ALA A 18 -7.40 2.56 7.11
N ALA A 19 -7.91 2.27 8.32
CA ALA A 19 -7.72 0.98 8.99
C ALA A 19 -8.20 -0.21 8.14
N ALA A 20 -9.19 -0.01 7.26
CA ALA A 20 -9.71 -1.01 6.33
C ALA A 20 -8.71 -1.39 5.22
N HIS A 21 -7.73 -0.53 4.92
CA HIS A 21 -6.76 -0.78 3.86
C HIS A 21 -5.54 -1.56 4.35
N VAL A 22 -5.33 -1.72 5.66
CA VAL A 22 -4.08 -2.25 6.25
C VAL A 22 -3.67 -3.60 5.66
N ASP A 23 -4.61 -4.53 5.52
CA ASP A 23 -4.28 -5.89 5.07
C ASP A 23 -3.89 -5.90 3.59
N SER A 24 -4.63 -5.15 2.76
CA SER A 24 -4.34 -5.04 1.32
C SER A 24 -3.08 -4.21 1.05
N PHE A 25 -2.86 -3.14 1.82
CA PHE A 25 -1.63 -2.35 1.79
C PHE A 25 -0.40 -3.19 2.18
N HIS A 26 -0.51 -3.99 3.24
CA HIS A 26 0.55 -4.92 3.63
C HIS A 26 0.89 -5.88 2.49
N ASN A 27 -0.12 -6.47 1.83
CA ASN A 27 0.08 -7.37 0.70
C ASN A 27 0.79 -6.65 -0.47
N ALA A 28 0.33 -5.46 -0.85
CA ALA A 28 0.94 -4.68 -1.93
C ALA A 28 2.41 -4.33 -1.63
N LEU A 29 2.70 -3.90 -0.41
CA LEU A 29 4.05 -3.59 0.04
C LEU A 29 4.95 -4.84 0.03
N ASP A 30 4.45 -5.97 0.53
CA ASP A 30 5.21 -7.23 0.62
C ASP A 30 5.57 -7.77 -0.77
N VAL A 31 4.62 -7.75 -1.71
CA VAL A 31 4.85 -8.15 -3.11
C VAL A 31 6.00 -7.35 -3.71
N VAL A 32 5.95 -6.01 -3.61
CA VAL A 32 6.99 -5.14 -4.18
C VAL A 32 8.33 -5.28 -3.43
N ALA A 33 8.31 -5.43 -2.11
CA ALA A 33 9.52 -5.63 -1.31
C ALA A 33 10.25 -6.94 -1.69
N ARG A 34 9.50 -8.01 -1.94
CA ARG A 34 10.04 -9.33 -2.32
C ARG A 34 10.65 -9.37 -3.72
N GLU A 35 10.39 -8.37 -4.56
CA GLU A 35 11.13 -8.20 -5.82
C GLU A 35 12.60 -7.82 -5.59
N LYS A 36 12.94 -7.29 -4.40
CA LYS A 36 14.32 -6.96 -3.97
C LYS A 36 15.08 -6.06 -4.94
N LYS A 37 14.34 -5.18 -5.62
CA LYS A 37 14.85 -4.32 -6.69
C LYS A 37 14.66 -2.83 -6.43
N TYR A 38 13.57 -2.45 -5.76
CA TYR A 38 13.11 -1.07 -5.67
C TYR A 38 13.09 -0.51 -4.25
N LEU A 39 12.76 -1.35 -3.27
CA LEU A 39 12.70 -0.97 -1.87
C LEU A 39 13.94 -1.44 -1.12
N SER A 40 14.32 -0.70 -0.07
CA SER A 40 15.40 -1.12 0.84
C SER A 40 14.99 -2.28 1.75
N MET A 41 13.69 -2.45 2.01
CA MET A 41 13.14 -3.59 2.74
C MET A 41 12.96 -4.80 1.80
N LEU A 42 13.26 -6.00 2.29
CA LEU A 42 13.20 -7.25 1.51
C LEU A 42 11.86 -8.00 1.62
N GLU A 43 11.05 -7.61 2.60
CA GLU A 43 9.68 -8.06 2.85
C GLU A 43 8.96 -7.02 3.72
N ALA A 44 7.62 -7.08 3.79
CA ALA A 44 6.85 -6.22 4.67
C ALA A 44 7.07 -6.58 6.15
N ALA A 45 6.97 -5.58 7.02
CA ALA A 45 6.93 -5.82 8.47
C ALA A 45 5.68 -6.63 8.84
N PRO A 46 5.70 -7.43 9.93
CA PRO A 46 4.55 -8.20 10.37
C PRO A 46 3.27 -7.38 10.46
N LEU A 47 2.14 -7.96 10.03
CA LEU A 47 0.87 -7.26 9.92
C LEU A 47 0.45 -6.43 11.17
N PRO A 48 0.66 -6.88 12.42
CA PRO A 48 0.38 -6.05 13.59
C PRO A 48 1.22 -4.76 13.64
N GLN A 49 2.51 -4.83 13.31
CA GLN A 49 3.40 -3.67 13.25
C GLN A 49 3.02 -2.74 12.09
N MET A 50 2.59 -3.31 10.95
CA MET A 50 2.06 -2.52 9.85
C MET A 50 0.81 -1.73 10.24
N ARG A 51 -0.09 -2.36 11.01
CA ARG A 51 -1.28 -1.69 11.57
C ARG A 51 -0.88 -0.53 12.47
N GLU A 52 0.06 -0.75 13.39
CA GLU A 52 0.58 0.31 14.27
C GLU A 52 1.17 1.47 13.47
N PHE A 53 1.96 1.17 12.43
CA PHE A 53 2.53 2.16 11.54
C PHE A 53 1.46 3.03 10.86
N VAL A 54 0.45 2.41 10.22
CA VAL A 54 -0.63 3.13 9.54
C VAL A 54 -1.42 3.99 10.52
N MET A 55 -1.78 3.45 11.68
CA MET A 55 -2.52 4.22 12.69
C MET A 55 -1.69 5.37 13.26
N GLY A 56 -0.37 5.20 13.40
CA GLY A 56 0.54 6.26 13.81
C GLY A 56 0.66 7.37 12.78
N MET A 57 0.70 7.04 11.48
CA MET A 57 0.68 8.03 10.39
C MET A 57 -0.61 8.86 10.40
N ILE A 58 -1.76 8.20 10.53
CA ILE A 58 -3.07 8.86 10.63
C ILE A 58 -3.12 9.78 11.86
N ALA A 59 -2.70 9.29 13.03
CA ALA A 59 -2.73 10.06 14.26
C ALA A 59 -1.84 11.33 14.21
N LYS A 60 -0.72 11.26 13.47
CA LYS A 60 0.18 12.40 13.24
C LYS A 60 -0.30 13.35 12.14
N GLY A 61 -1.36 13.00 11.40
CA GLY A 61 -1.80 13.76 10.23
C GLY A 61 -0.80 13.72 9.07
N ASN A 62 0.06 12.69 9.03
CA ASN A 62 1.01 12.52 7.92
C ASN A 62 0.24 12.16 6.64
N PRO A 63 0.61 12.74 5.47
CA PRO A 63 0.01 12.34 4.21
C PRO A 63 0.39 10.89 3.87
N GLN A 64 -0.61 10.02 3.84
CA GLN A 64 -0.50 8.63 3.43
C GLN A 64 -1.73 8.27 2.61
N PHE A 65 -1.51 7.97 1.33
CA PHE A 65 -2.55 7.68 0.35
C PHE A 65 -2.34 6.31 -0.27
N VAL A 66 -3.45 5.67 -0.66
CA VAL A 66 -3.47 4.40 -1.39
C VAL A 66 -4.21 4.56 -2.71
N ALA A 67 -3.76 3.83 -3.72
CA ALA A 67 -4.49 3.59 -4.95
C ALA A 67 -5.23 2.26 -4.84
N THR A 68 -6.55 2.25 -5.00
CA THR A 68 -7.37 1.04 -4.92
C THR A 68 -7.97 0.65 -6.26
N ALA A 69 -7.94 -0.64 -6.60
CA ALA A 69 -8.63 -1.28 -7.71
C ALA A 69 -9.52 -2.39 -7.14
N GLU A 70 -10.84 -2.33 -7.34
CA GLU A 70 -11.78 -3.32 -6.78
C GLU A 70 -11.56 -3.56 -5.27
N ASP A 71 -11.38 -2.45 -4.54
CA ASP A 71 -11.11 -2.41 -3.09
C ASP A 71 -9.80 -3.08 -2.63
N GLN A 72 -8.92 -3.44 -3.59
CA GLN A 72 -7.55 -3.87 -3.31
C GLN A 72 -6.57 -2.72 -3.52
N VAL A 73 -5.65 -2.54 -2.58
CA VAL A 73 -4.54 -1.60 -2.71
C VAL A 73 -3.58 -2.13 -3.77
N VAL A 74 -3.35 -1.32 -4.81
CA VAL A 74 -2.42 -1.61 -5.91
C VAL A 74 -1.24 -0.64 -5.97
N GLY A 75 -1.24 0.37 -5.10
CA GLY A 75 -0.16 1.33 -4.98
C GLY A 75 -0.34 2.20 -3.75
N TRP A 76 0.74 2.86 -3.31
CA TRP A 76 0.72 3.75 -2.16
C TRP A 76 1.71 4.90 -2.34
N CYS A 77 1.50 5.96 -1.57
CA CYS A 77 2.45 7.06 -1.42
C CYS A 77 2.31 7.66 -0.03
N ASP A 78 3.42 7.78 0.69
CA ASP A 78 3.45 8.39 2.01
C ASP A 78 4.67 9.26 2.22
N ILE A 79 4.50 10.31 3.03
CA ILE A 79 5.60 11.16 3.50
C ILE A 79 5.48 11.24 5.01
N ARG A 80 6.56 10.85 5.69
CA ARG A 80 6.71 11.03 7.13
C ARG A 80 7.34 12.38 7.41
N THR A 81 6.59 13.26 8.08
CA THR A 81 7.18 14.37 8.82
C THR A 81 7.51 13.91 10.24
N GLY A 82 8.67 14.32 10.75
CA GLY A 82 9.25 13.89 12.03
C GLY A 82 8.33 14.12 13.22
#